data_AF-D1NYF8-F1
#
_entry.id   AF-D1NYF8-F1
#
_cell.length_a   1.000
_cell.length_b   1.000
_cell.length_c   1.000
_cell.angle_alpha   90.00
_cell.angle_beta   90.00
_cell.angle_gamma   90.00
#
_symmetry.space_group_name_H-M   'P 1'
#
loop_
_entity.id
_entity.type
_entity.pdbx_description
1 polymer ?
#
loop_
_entity_poly.entity_id
_entity_poly.type
_entity_poly.pdbx_seq_one_letter_code
_entity_poly.pdbx_strand_id
1 'polypeptide(L)'
;MTNFFSRSTKKLVAFTFLSCAFSNLAYSANYLLAKNDCTKQNHTYATASDAMEYFSDFYPENNSLEIINKSPLKIRLSPQAVSDDHTDVKELLAKRAIIYGIYRTLINTPNDKVTVTSYLVDFDGKKLKGSPEYTTTITKPQALEITKKYIPIHNLDDLIDESCSFTDQFNELRFDDSGKKGFDKFFNELVNAG
;
A
#
# COMPACT_ATOMS: atom_id res chain seq x y z
N MET A 1 -9.82 -73.69 -32.62
CA MET A 1 -8.40 -73.27 -32.75
C MET A 1 -8.33 -72.31 -33.94
N THR A 2 -8.51 -71.01 -33.70
CA THR A 2 -7.49 -69.98 -33.40
C THR A 2 -6.66 -69.53 -34.62
N ASN A 3 -6.79 -68.22 -34.90
CA ASN A 3 -5.79 -67.28 -35.43
C ASN A 3 -5.48 -67.35 -36.95
N PHE A 4 -5.18 -66.28 -37.70
CA PHE A 4 -4.87 -64.87 -37.40
C PHE A 4 -4.93 -64.02 -38.70
N PHE A 5 -5.44 -62.79 -38.60
CA PHE A 5 -5.05 -61.53 -39.25
C PHE A 5 -4.70 -61.42 -40.76
N SER A 6 -5.35 -60.44 -41.43
CA SER A 6 -4.71 -59.13 -41.71
C SER A 6 -5.76 -58.11 -42.17
N ARG A 7 -5.79 -56.96 -41.49
CA ARG A 7 -6.70 -55.82 -41.77
C ARG A 7 -5.84 -54.57 -41.88
N SER A 8 -5.85 -53.93 -43.04
CA SER A 8 -5.26 -52.60 -43.24
C SER A 8 -6.29 -51.71 -43.93
N THR A 9 -6.91 -50.82 -43.17
CA THR A 9 -7.60 -49.64 -43.70
C THR A 9 -7.49 -48.47 -42.73
N LYS A 10 -6.74 -47.47 -43.21
CA LYS A 10 -6.69 -46.04 -42.92
C LYS A 10 -7.66 -45.53 -41.84
N LYS A 11 -7.11 -44.98 -40.75
CA LYS A 11 -7.83 -44.05 -39.86
C LYS A 11 -7.49 -42.61 -40.26
N LEU A 12 -8.52 -41.87 -40.66
CA LEU A 12 -8.52 -40.42 -40.79
C LEU A 12 -8.47 -39.83 -39.37
N VAL A 13 -7.46 -39.01 -39.06
CA VAL A 13 -7.41 -38.24 -37.82
C VAL A 13 -8.03 -36.87 -38.10
N ALA A 14 -9.22 -36.64 -37.53
CA ALA A 14 -9.83 -35.32 -37.50
C ALA A 14 -9.18 -34.50 -36.37
N PHE A 15 -8.45 -33.45 -36.73
CA PHE A 15 -7.98 -32.43 -35.79
C PHE A 15 -9.08 -31.37 -35.64
N THR A 16 -9.84 -31.41 -34.56
CA THR A 16 -10.66 -30.29 -34.12
C THR A 16 -9.75 -29.26 -33.45
N PHE A 17 -9.47 -28.17 -34.17
CA PHE A 17 -8.92 -26.95 -33.57
C PHE A 17 -10.01 -26.30 -32.72
N LEU A 18 -9.94 -26.49 -31.39
CA LEU A 18 -10.71 -25.71 -30.44
C LEU A 18 -9.98 -24.38 -30.26
N SER A 19 -10.37 -23.35 -31.01
CA SER A 19 -9.87 -21.99 -30.80
C SER A 19 -10.49 -21.43 -29.52
N CYS A 20 -9.77 -21.52 -28.40
CA CYS A 20 -10.02 -20.68 -27.24
C CYS A 20 -9.75 -19.23 -27.64
N ALA A 21 -10.80 -18.49 -27.97
CA ALA A 21 -10.76 -17.05 -28.05
C ALA A 21 -10.50 -16.51 -26.63
N PHE A 22 -9.24 -16.19 -26.34
CA PHE A 22 -8.90 -15.32 -25.21
C PHE A 22 -9.33 -13.90 -25.59
N SER A 23 -10.54 -13.54 -25.20
CA SER A 23 -10.98 -12.15 -25.18
C SER A 23 -10.13 -11.42 -24.13
N ASN A 24 -9.04 -10.80 -24.58
CA ASN A 24 -8.34 -9.77 -23.80
C ASN A 24 -9.28 -8.57 -23.65
N LEU A 25 -10.16 -8.61 -22.67
CA LEU A 25 -10.78 -7.40 -22.13
C LEU A 25 -9.70 -6.67 -21.34
N ALA A 26 -8.89 -5.88 -22.05
CA ALA A 26 -8.07 -4.86 -21.43
C ALA A 26 -9.02 -3.81 -20.85
N TYR A 27 -9.40 -3.99 -19.58
CA TYR A 27 -10.05 -2.93 -18.81
C TYR A 27 -9.00 -1.82 -18.67
N SER A 28 -9.16 -0.70 -19.39
CA SER A 28 -8.35 0.47 -19.11
C SER A 28 -8.75 0.95 -17.71
N ALA A 29 -7.89 0.71 -16.73
CA ALA A 29 -8.10 1.26 -15.40
C ALA A 29 -8.13 2.80 -15.53
N ASN A 30 -9.30 3.40 -15.25
CA ASN A 30 -9.44 4.85 -15.20
C ASN A 30 -8.84 5.31 -13.87
N TYR A 31 -7.56 5.64 -13.87
CA TYR A 31 -6.90 6.22 -12.69
C TYR A 31 -7.30 7.68 -12.50
N LEU A 32 -7.38 8.10 -11.24
CA LEU A 32 -7.52 9.50 -10.87
C LEU A 32 -6.30 10.31 -11.29
N LEU A 33 -6.57 11.55 -11.71
CA LEU A 33 -5.57 12.62 -11.75
C LEU A 33 -5.51 13.29 -10.37
N ALA A 34 -4.34 13.77 -9.96
CA ALA A 34 -4.13 14.44 -8.66
C ALA A 34 -5.04 15.65 -8.42
N LYS A 35 -5.62 16.26 -9.46
CA LYS A 35 -6.53 17.41 -9.36
C LYS A 35 -8.01 17.03 -9.15
N ASN A 36 -8.34 15.75 -9.24
CA ASN A 36 -9.71 15.28 -9.15
C ASN A 36 -10.01 14.86 -7.71
N ASP A 37 -11.23 15.15 -7.24
CA ASP A 37 -11.67 14.74 -5.92
C ASP A 37 -11.65 13.20 -5.77
N CYS A 38 -11.07 12.76 -4.66
CA CYS A 38 -11.05 11.36 -4.27
C CYS A 38 -12.40 11.01 -3.66
N THR A 39 -13.00 9.93 -4.16
CA THR A 39 -14.20 9.34 -3.56
C THR A 39 -13.98 7.87 -3.33
N LYS A 40 -14.77 7.24 -2.47
CA LYS A 40 -14.64 5.79 -2.24
C LYS A 40 -14.80 4.96 -3.51
N GLN A 41 -15.55 5.42 -4.50
CA GLN A 41 -15.74 4.74 -5.78
C GLN A 41 -14.64 5.05 -6.80
N ASN A 42 -13.84 6.09 -6.54
CA ASN A 42 -12.76 6.54 -7.40
C ASN A 42 -11.63 7.08 -6.52
N HIS A 43 -10.77 6.18 -6.02
CA HIS A 43 -9.76 6.51 -5.02
C HIS A 43 -8.34 6.10 -5.41
N THR A 44 -8.16 5.52 -6.61
CA THR A 44 -6.86 5.01 -7.08
C THR A 44 -6.22 5.96 -8.08
N TYR A 45 -5.03 6.46 -7.76
CA TYR A 45 -4.19 7.27 -8.62
C TYR A 45 -3.20 6.40 -9.39
N ALA A 46 -2.74 6.89 -10.54
CA ALA A 46 -1.81 6.14 -11.39
C ALA A 46 -0.44 5.93 -10.71
N THR A 47 0.01 6.91 -9.93
CA THR A 47 1.30 6.86 -9.25
C THR A 47 1.20 7.27 -7.79
N ALA A 48 2.16 6.84 -6.98
CA ALA A 48 2.30 7.31 -5.60
C ALA A 48 2.57 8.82 -5.52
N SER A 49 3.24 9.41 -6.52
CA SER A 49 3.41 10.86 -6.61
C SER A 49 2.07 11.58 -6.70
N ASP A 50 1.19 11.14 -7.62
CA ASP A 50 -0.13 11.75 -7.81
C ASP A 50 -1.01 11.60 -6.57
N ALA A 51 -0.97 10.43 -5.92
CA ALA A 51 -1.70 10.21 -4.66
C ALA A 51 -1.20 11.14 -3.55
N MET A 52 0.12 11.23 -3.35
CA MET A 52 0.69 12.08 -2.29
C MET A 52 0.47 13.57 -2.55
N GLU A 53 0.50 14.00 -3.82
CA GLU A 53 0.15 15.37 -4.21
C GLU A 53 -1.30 15.71 -3.84
N TYR A 54 -2.25 14.81 -4.16
CA TYR A 54 -3.66 15.03 -3.80
C TYR A 54 -3.85 15.16 -2.28
N PHE A 55 -3.31 14.21 -1.50
CA PHE A 55 -3.50 14.24 -0.05
C PHE A 55 -2.74 15.39 0.62
N SER A 56 -1.65 15.87 0.03
CA SER A 56 -0.96 17.09 0.48
C SER A 56 -0.52 17.04 1.96
N ASP A 57 -0.26 15.84 2.48
CA ASP A 57 0.22 15.67 3.87
C ASP A 57 1.76 15.71 3.96
N PHE A 58 2.47 15.46 2.85
CA PHE A 58 3.93 15.46 2.73
C PHE A 58 4.35 16.04 1.37
N TYR A 59 5.49 16.73 1.35
CA TYR A 59 5.95 17.56 0.24
C TYR A 59 7.44 17.32 -0.09
N PRO A 60 7.83 17.25 -1.36
CA PRO A 60 9.24 17.22 -1.74
C PRO A 60 9.99 18.49 -1.33
N GLU A 61 9.33 19.65 -1.36
CA GLU A 61 9.95 20.97 -1.19
C GLU A 61 10.51 21.19 0.22
N ASN A 62 9.91 20.57 1.24
CA ASN A 62 10.37 20.63 2.63
C ASN A 62 11.07 19.32 3.06
N ASN A 63 11.45 18.47 2.10
CA ASN A 63 12.09 17.18 2.32
C ASN A 63 11.25 16.15 3.11
N SER A 64 9.95 16.41 3.31
CA SER A 64 9.06 15.50 4.03
C SER A 64 8.56 14.34 3.16
N LEU A 65 8.66 14.44 1.83
CA LEU A 65 8.40 13.35 0.88
C LEU A 65 9.61 13.09 -0.03
N GLU A 66 9.92 11.81 -0.26
CA GLU A 66 10.76 11.39 -1.37
C GLU A 66 10.22 10.09 -1.99
N ILE A 67 10.09 10.06 -3.32
CA ILE A 67 9.82 8.83 -4.09
C ILE A 67 11.17 8.26 -4.52
N ILE A 68 11.74 7.37 -3.69
CA ILE A 68 13.08 6.78 -3.88
C ILE A 68 13.11 5.88 -5.13
N ASN A 69 12.07 5.08 -5.35
CA ASN A 69 11.96 4.23 -6.53
C ASN A 69 10.49 4.01 -6.90
N LYS A 70 10.18 3.93 -8.20
CA LYS A 70 8.79 3.74 -8.67
C LYS A 70 8.39 2.26 -8.81
N SER A 71 9.33 1.36 -9.10
CA SER A 71 9.06 -0.08 -9.22
C SER A 71 10.33 -0.90 -8.90
N PRO A 72 10.34 -1.75 -7.85
CA PRO A 72 9.33 -1.81 -6.78
C PRO A 72 9.22 -0.46 -6.06
N LEU A 73 8.01 -0.07 -5.67
CA LEU A 73 7.77 1.23 -5.05
C LEU A 73 8.49 1.35 -3.71
N LYS A 74 9.30 2.41 -3.56
CA LYS A 74 9.98 2.81 -2.33
C LYS A 74 9.76 4.28 -2.09
N ILE A 75 9.26 4.64 -0.91
CA ILE A 75 9.01 6.02 -0.51
C ILE A 75 9.64 6.31 0.85
N ARG A 76 9.95 7.58 1.09
CA ARG A 76 10.26 8.11 2.41
C ARG A 76 9.24 9.18 2.77
N LEU A 77 8.69 9.05 3.98
CA LEU A 77 7.84 10.07 4.60
C LEU A 77 8.51 10.56 5.89
N SER A 78 8.84 11.84 5.93
CA SER A 78 9.61 12.44 7.02
C SER A 78 8.85 13.57 7.69
N PRO A 79 8.09 13.31 8.77
CA PRO A 79 7.39 14.35 9.50
C PRO A 79 8.34 15.43 10.01
N GLN A 80 7.86 16.66 10.04
CA GLN A 80 8.56 17.76 10.68
C GLN A 80 8.44 17.67 12.20
N ALA A 81 9.54 17.93 12.90
CA ALA A 81 9.62 18.00 14.35
C ALA A 81 10.73 18.99 14.77
N VAL A 82 10.84 19.29 16.06
CA VAL A 82 11.93 20.10 16.61
C VAL A 82 12.86 19.27 17.50
N SER A 83 14.09 19.76 17.71
CA SER A 83 15.09 19.07 18.54
C SER A 83 14.61 18.80 19.96
N ASP A 84 13.77 19.68 20.49
CA ASP A 84 13.35 19.68 21.89
C ASP A 84 12.07 18.88 22.12
N ASP A 85 11.46 18.34 21.05
CA ASP A 85 10.32 17.43 21.19
C ASP A 85 10.72 16.22 22.03
N HIS A 86 9.79 15.80 22.89
CA HIS A 86 10.00 14.65 23.75
C HIS A 86 10.18 13.37 22.90
N THR A 87 10.94 12.40 23.43
CA THR A 87 11.35 11.22 22.65
C THR A 87 10.15 10.38 22.21
N ASP A 88 9.11 10.29 23.05
CA ASP A 88 7.86 9.59 22.71
C ASP A 88 7.11 10.26 21.55
N VAL A 89 7.04 11.59 21.49
CA VAL A 89 6.44 12.34 20.38
C VAL A 89 7.18 12.04 19.09
N LYS A 90 8.52 12.07 19.12
CA LYS A 90 9.35 11.73 17.96
C LYS A 90 9.10 10.30 17.47
N GLU A 91 9.00 9.35 18.39
CA GLU A 91 8.67 7.95 18.10
C GLU A 91 7.29 7.82 17.44
N LEU A 92 6.26 8.44 18.04
CA LEU A 92 4.89 8.41 17.51
C LEU A 92 4.80 9.00 16.10
N LEU A 93 5.48 10.13 15.84
CA LEU A 93 5.50 10.76 14.52
C LEU A 93 6.10 9.85 13.45
N ALA A 94 7.28 9.27 13.70
CA ALA A 94 7.94 8.37 12.74
C ALA A 94 7.12 7.10 12.49
N LYS A 95 6.56 6.49 13.54
CA LYS A 95 5.69 5.31 13.42
C LYS A 95 4.41 5.59 12.63
N ARG A 96 3.74 6.71 12.91
CA ARG A 96 2.52 7.12 12.19
C ARG A 96 2.79 7.38 10.71
N ALA A 97 3.95 7.93 10.36
CA ALA A 97 4.34 8.12 8.97
C ALA A 97 4.56 6.81 8.22
N ILE A 98 5.14 5.79 8.87
CA ILE A 98 5.20 4.43 8.31
C ILE A 98 3.79 3.91 8.00
N ILE A 99 2.90 3.94 8.99
CA ILE A 99 1.51 3.47 8.83
C ILE A 99 0.82 4.25 7.70
N TYR A 100 0.89 5.58 7.74
CA TYR A 100 0.32 6.44 6.70
C TYR A 100 0.81 6.05 5.30
N GLY A 101 2.14 5.93 5.11
CA GLY A 101 2.73 5.61 3.82
C GLY A 101 2.33 4.24 3.28
N ILE A 102 2.22 3.24 4.17
CA ILE A 102 1.74 1.90 3.81
C ILE A 102 0.32 2.00 3.27
N TYR A 103 -0.61 2.53 4.06
CA TYR A 103 -2.03 2.45 3.71
C TYR A 103 -2.43 3.40 2.58
N ARG A 104 -1.90 4.64 2.53
CA ARG A 104 -2.14 5.52 1.38
C ARG A 104 -1.66 4.89 0.09
N THR A 105 -0.50 4.26 0.11
CA THR A 105 0.02 3.63 -1.10
C THR A 105 -0.82 2.41 -1.52
N LEU A 106 -1.09 1.50 -0.59
CA LEU A 106 -1.76 0.23 -0.93
C LEU A 106 -3.26 0.38 -1.21
N ILE A 107 -3.90 1.45 -0.73
CA ILE A 107 -5.30 1.78 -1.02
C ILE A 107 -5.36 2.64 -2.29
N ASN A 108 -4.58 3.71 -2.36
CA ASN A 108 -4.78 4.77 -3.36
C ASN A 108 -3.86 4.65 -4.59
N THR A 109 -3.18 3.52 -4.81
CA THR A 109 -2.35 3.29 -6.00
C THR A 109 -2.48 1.84 -6.49
N PRO A 110 -2.09 1.50 -7.74
CA PRO A 110 -2.09 0.12 -8.21
C PRO A 110 -0.97 -0.76 -7.63
N ASN A 111 -0.21 -0.29 -6.64
CA ASN A 111 0.90 -1.03 -6.08
C ASN A 111 0.42 -2.07 -5.05
N ASP A 112 0.77 -3.34 -5.27
CA ASP A 112 0.50 -4.42 -4.31
C ASP A 112 1.59 -4.59 -3.25
N LYS A 113 2.67 -3.81 -3.34
CA LYS A 113 3.81 -3.83 -2.40
C LYS A 113 4.47 -2.46 -2.33
N VAL A 114 4.88 -2.08 -1.13
CA VAL A 114 5.59 -0.80 -0.89
C VAL A 114 6.70 -1.00 0.13
N THR A 115 7.83 -0.32 -0.08
CA THR A 115 8.81 -0.04 0.98
C THR A 115 8.61 1.38 1.49
N VAL A 116 8.40 1.56 2.78
CA VAL A 116 8.26 2.87 3.41
C VAL A 116 9.39 3.07 4.41
N THR A 117 10.08 4.20 4.29
CA THR A 117 11.06 4.68 5.27
C THR A 117 10.51 5.91 5.99
N SER A 118 10.79 6.05 7.27
CA SER A 118 10.49 7.28 8.02
C SER A 118 11.59 7.63 9.01
N TYR A 119 11.95 8.90 9.01
CA TYR A 119 12.69 9.60 10.05
C TYR A 119 12.18 11.05 10.10
N LEU A 120 12.58 11.83 11.07
CA LEU A 120 12.12 13.20 11.26
C LEU A 120 13.07 14.21 10.62
N VAL A 121 12.51 15.29 10.10
CA VAL A 121 13.25 16.46 9.61
C VAL A 121 12.89 17.70 10.41
N ASP A 122 13.77 18.70 10.45
CA ASP A 122 13.44 20.03 10.95
C ASP A 122 12.67 20.84 9.90
N PHE A 123 12.34 22.09 10.23
CA PHE A 123 11.64 23.00 9.32
C PHE A 123 12.51 23.46 8.14
N ASP A 124 13.83 23.24 8.18
CA ASP A 124 14.74 23.45 7.03
C ASP A 124 14.84 22.18 6.16
N GLY A 125 14.14 21.10 6.51
CA GLY A 125 14.19 19.82 5.82
C GLY A 125 15.43 18.98 6.15
N LYS A 126 16.23 19.35 7.15
CA LYS A 126 17.41 18.57 7.57
C LYS A 126 16.97 17.45 8.51
N LYS A 127 17.53 16.25 8.34
CA LYS A 127 17.26 15.13 9.25
C LYS A 127 17.64 15.49 10.68
N LEU A 128 16.71 15.30 11.62
CA LEU A 128 16.95 15.57 13.03
C LEU A 128 17.97 14.59 13.61
N LYS A 129 18.93 15.12 14.38
CA LYS A 129 19.90 14.30 15.12
C LYS A 129 19.16 13.46 16.17
N GLY A 130 19.45 12.15 16.19
CA GLY A 130 18.79 11.22 17.12
C GLY A 130 17.33 10.92 16.76
N SER A 131 16.90 11.25 15.53
CA SER A 131 15.58 10.83 15.04
C SER A 131 15.45 9.30 15.11
N PRO A 132 14.32 8.77 15.59
CA PRO A 132 13.97 7.38 15.33
C PRO A 132 13.86 7.17 13.82
N GLU A 133 14.21 5.97 13.37
CA GLU A 133 14.19 5.63 11.96
C GLU A 133 13.64 4.21 11.77
N TYR A 134 12.66 4.12 10.89
CA TYR A 134 11.97 2.89 10.58
C TYR A 134 11.96 2.65 9.08
N THR A 135 12.06 1.39 8.68
CA THR A 135 11.89 0.96 7.30
C THR A 135 11.17 -0.37 7.29
N THR A 136 10.16 -0.52 6.44
CA THR A 136 9.50 -1.81 6.23
C THR A 136 9.14 -1.97 4.76
N THR A 137 9.11 -3.22 4.30
CA THR A 137 8.54 -3.61 3.02
C THR A 137 7.35 -4.51 3.29
N ILE A 138 6.18 -4.18 2.75
CA ILE A 138 4.96 -4.92 3.01
C ILE A 138 4.07 -5.01 1.77
N THR A 139 3.38 -6.13 1.62
CA THR A 139 2.39 -6.38 0.57
C THR A 139 0.96 -6.05 1.01
N LYS A 140 0.08 -5.79 0.06
CA LYS A 140 -1.36 -5.55 0.30
C LYS A 140 -2.02 -6.69 1.10
N PRO A 141 -1.80 -7.98 0.80
CA PRO A 141 -2.33 -9.08 1.61
C PRO A 141 -1.80 -9.11 3.05
N GLN A 142 -0.49 -8.86 3.25
CA GLN A 142 0.09 -8.82 4.60
C GLN A 142 -0.50 -7.69 5.44
N ALA A 143 -0.59 -6.48 4.86
CA ALA A 143 -1.18 -5.34 5.54
C ALA A 143 -2.66 -5.60 5.91
N LEU A 144 -3.43 -6.22 5.01
CA LEU A 144 -4.83 -6.60 5.28
C LEU A 144 -4.95 -7.57 6.46
N GLU A 145 -4.19 -8.66 6.46
CA GLU A 145 -4.26 -9.68 7.51
C GLU A 145 -3.80 -9.16 8.87
N ILE A 146 -2.85 -8.23 8.92
CA ILE A 146 -2.47 -7.55 10.16
C ILE A 146 -3.60 -6.64 10.64
N THR A 147 -4.17 -5.82 9.75
CA THR A 147 -5.21 -4.84 10.13
C THR A 147 -6.46 -5.51 10.68
N LYS A 148 -6.88 -6.65 10.10
CA LYS A 148 -8.05 -7.42 10.55
C LYS A 148 -8.01 -7.85 12.02
N LYS A 149 -6.81 -7.92 12.62
CA LYS A 149 -6.65 -8.25 14.05
C LYS A 149 -7.08 -7.12 14.98
N TYR A 150 -7.17 -5.89 14.46
CA TYR A 150 -7.42 -4.67 15.23
C TYR A 150 -8.75 -4.00 14.85
N ILE A 151 -9.14 -4.12 13.57
CA ILE A 151 -10.30 -3.43 12.99
C ILE A 151 -11.09 -4.43 12.13
N PRO A 152 -12.42 -4.52 12.27
CA PRO A 152 -13.26 -5.42 11.49
C PRO A 152 -13.43 -4.90 10.05
N ILE A 153 -12.51 -5.28 9.16
CA ILE A 153 -12.53 -4.94 7.73
C ILE A 153 -12.53 -6.19 6.84
N HIS A 154 -13.09 -6.08 5.65
CA HIS A 154 -13.04 -7.12 4.61
C HIS A 154 -11.85 -6.88 3.68
N ASN A 155 -11.59 -5.62 3.34
CA ASN A 155 -10.49 -5.18 2.47
C ASN A 155 -9.92 -3.83 2.97
N LEU A 156 -8.78 -3.38 2.41
CA LEU A 156 -8.15 -2.14 2.89
C LEU A 156 -8.96 -0.87 2.56
N ASP A 157 -9.83 -0.90 1.56
CA ASP A 157 -10.65 0.25 1.17
C ASP A 157 -11.77 0.52 2.21
N ASP A 158 -12.03 -0.43 3.11
CA ASP A 158 -12.89 -0.22 4.28
C ASP A 158 -12.26 0.75 5.30
N LEU A 159 -10.96 1.03 5.20
CA LEU A 159 -10.25 1.99 6.06
C LEU A 159 -10.45 3.44 5.64
N ILE A 160 -11.11 3.69 4.49
CA ILE A 160 -11.44 5.04 4.03
C ILE A 160 -12.95 5.27 3.93
N ASP A 161 -13.35 6.52 4.16
CA ASP A 161 -14.71 7.00 3.98
C ASP A 161 -14.99 7.49 2.55
N GLU A 162 -16.18 8.06 2.32
CA GLU A 162 -16.60 8.57 1.02
C GLU A 162 -15.73 9.71 0.47
N SER A 163 -14.96 10.38 1.33
CA SER A 163 -14.02 11.46 0.99
C SER A 163 -12.55 11.01 0.91
N CYS A 164 -12.30 9.70 0.95
CA CYS A 164 -10.96 9.10 1.06
C CYS A 164 -10.19 9.48 2.34
N SER A 165 -10.86 10.05 3.34
CA SER A 165 -10.30 10.23 4.66
C SER A 165 -10.22 8.87 5.36
N PHE A 166 -9.20 8.67 6.20
CA PHE A 166 -9.19 7.46 7.03
C PHE A 166 -10.37 7.49 8.00
N THR A 167 -11.04 6.36 8.16
CA THR A 167 -12.19 6.24 9.07
C THR A 167 -11.81 6.55 10.52
N ASP A 168 -12.78 6.98 11.32
CA ASP A 168 -12.58 7.24 12.75
C ASP A 168 -11.98 6.03 13.47
N GLN A 169 -12.45 4.83 13.15
CA GLN A 169 -11.94 3.60 13.76
C GLN A 169 -10.46 3.35 13.43
N PHE A 170 -10.03 3.67 12.22
CA PHE A 170 -8.62 3.54 11.85
C PHE A 170 -7.77 4.64 12.47
N ASN A 171 -8.30 5.86 12.57
CA ASN A 171 -7.65 6.96 13.27
C ASN A 171 -7.53 6.70 14.78
N GLU A 172 -8.53 6.12 15.42
CA GLU A 172 -8.45 5.69 16.82
C GLU A 172 -7.27 4.73 17.06
N LEU A 173 -6.99 3.82 16.12
CA LEU A 173 -5.82 2.94 16.22
C LEU A 173 -4.51 3.69 15.95
N ARG A 174 -4.46 4.53 14.91
CA ARG A 174 -3.26 5.32 14.51
C ARG A 174 -2.83 6.37 15.53
N PHE A 175 -3.79 6.93 16.25
CA PHE A 175 -3.60 8.01 17.21
C PHE A 175 -3.83 7.57 18.67
N ASP A 176 -3.77 6.26 18.94
CA ASP A 176 -3.83 5.71 20.30
C ASP A 176 -2.50 5.91 21.05
N ASP A 177 -2.31 7.13 21.55
CA ASP A 177 -1.14 7.49 22.37
C ASP A 177 -1.21 6.87 23.78
N SER A 178 -2.35 6.30 24.14
CA SER A 178 -2.54 5.59 25.41
C SER A 178 -2.09 4.13 25.36
N GLY A 179 -1.86 3.58 24.16
CA GLY A 179 -1.53 2.17 23.91
C GLY A 179 -2.68 1.18 24.15
N LYS A 180 -3.88 1.64 24.52
CA LYS A 180 -5.03 0.78 24.89
C LYS A 180 -5.68 0.08 23.70
N LYS A 181 -5.62 0.69 22.51
CA LYS A 181 -6.11 0.16 21.22
C LYS A 181 -5.02 -0.64 20.50
N GLY A 182 -3.78 -0.57 20.96
CA GLY A 182 -2.68 -1.45 20.52
C GLY A 182 -1.84 -0.89 19.38
N PHE A 183 -1.73 0.45 19.28
CA PHE A 183 -0.91 1.15 18.28
C PHE A 183 0.49 0.53 18.11
N ASP A 184 1.24 0.38 19.20
CA ASP A 184 2.61 -0.15 19.14
C ASP A 184 2.65 -1.60 18.65
N LYS A 185 1.70 -2.43 19.08
CA LYS A 185 1.64 -3.83 18.63
C LYS A 185 1.32 -3.88 17.14
N PHE A 186 0.36 -3.08 16.69
CA PHE A 186 -0.01 -2.98 15.28
C PHE A 186 1.18 -2.50 14.42
N PHE A 187 1.85 -1.44 14.85
CA PHE A 187 3.08 -0.94 14.22
C PHE A 187 4.16 -2.03 14.14
N ASN A 188 4.43 -2.71 15.25
CA ASN A 188 5.45 -3.76 15.32
C ASN A 188 5.13 -4.94 14.39
N GLU A 189 3.87 -5.34 14.26
CA GLU A 189 3.48 -6.38 13.31
C GLU A 189 3.70 -5.93 11.86
N LEU A 190 3.43 -4.66 11.52
CA LEU A 190 3.68 -4.12 10.17
C LEU A 190 5.16 -4.07 9.80
N VAL A 191 6.03 -3.65 10.73
CA VAL A 191 7.47 -3.53 10.44
C VAL A 191 8.21 -4.87 10.45
N ASN A 192 7.65 -5.89 11.09
CA ASN A 192 8.22 -7.25 11.12
C ASN A 192 7.57 -8.21 10.11
N ALA A 193 6.66 -7.73 9.26
CA ALA A 193 6.00 -8.55 8.24
C ALA A 193 6.85 -8.81 6.99
N GLY A 194 7.89 -7.99 6.78
CA GLY A 194 8.75 -7.96 5.59
C GLY A 194 9.90 -8.96 5.60
#